data_AF-A0A9P0TM97-F1
#
_entry.id   AF-A0A9P0TM97-F1
#
_cell.length_a   1.000
_cell.length_b   1.000
_cell.length_c   1.000
_cell.angle_alpha   90.00
_cell.angle_beta   90.00
_cell.angle_gamma   90.00
#
_symmetry.space_group_name_H-M   'P 1'
#
loop_
_entity.id
_entity.type
_entity.pdbx_description
1 polymer ?
#
loop_
_entity_poly.entity_id
_entity_poly.type
_entity_poly.pdbx_seq_one_letter_code
_entity_poly.pdbx_strand_id
1 'polypeptide(L)'
;MWRRMMAALGDPNALKDPHAHHHLFNYLIHLNATLIKISANQTLNGNTEIHVPFNLVAGWCLEAEALPSSHRAGKLLALRLLCESTQAQGPGAPSSCNNRLHLAHLNLYQRALHHGLTGEDRSVVDVLVEFAAPRYLSLALDGYSLLLLDFVHASTIVLNSSDMGPSCPRTAAVTFLASLLSLPDGLMSAPMLQPYPHQYNTVSCPDLKEHVLNIVVRVCRREGAAAARCAGACALVAHVCHLLATRTHCERLPAYVTCLLQMLMMKNKTIAKVVSDAVLVLADYTDRIVEMYPGLAEKIIKCICACLAQISHNGGRDNVRPLAGSLLLCLAEFAVRCGPTLLMQQEQDEQTLLLMIFRIKNSKKIIEIDTKITNKSINIMERLSTLRNLTLELNDRVIRLWRHFPFQ
;
A
#
# COMPACT_ATOMS: atom_id res chain seq x y z
N MET A 1 -11.84 0.44 37.16
CA MET A 1 -13.00 -0.47 36.95
C MET A 1 -12.68 -1.57 35.94
N TRP A 2 -12.23 -1.24 34.72
CA TRP A 2 -11.84 -2.21 33.69
C TRP A 2 -10.87 -3.30 34.14
N ARG A 3 -9.78 -2.94 34.85
CA ARG A 3 -8.84 -3.94 35.40
C ARG A 3 -9.54 -4.94 36.31
N ARG A 4 -10.55 -4.53 37.09
CA ARG A 4 -11.34 -5.43 37.96
C ARG A 4 -12.33 -6.28 37.16
N MET A 5 -13.00 -5.70 36.16
CA MET A 5 -13.93 -6.43 35.29
C MET A 5 -13.20 -7.48 34.43
N MET A 6 -12.07 -7.09 33.82
CA MET A 6 -11.27 -7.98 33.00
C MET A 6 -10.50 -9.00 33.83
N ALA A 7 -9.99 -8.63 35.02
CA ALA A 7 -9.38 -9.62 35.90
C ALA A 7 -10.39 -10.65 36.42
N ALA A 8 -11.68 -10.31 36.53
CA ALA A 8 -12.73 -11.25 36.91
C ALA A 8 -12.99 -12.33 35.85
N LEU A 9 -12.62 -12.07 34.58
CA LEU A 9 -12.67 -13.10 33.52
C LEU A 9 -11.58 -14.17 33.68
N GLY A 10 -10.56 -13.92 34.51
CA GLY A 10 -9.38 -14.78 34.60
C GLY A 10 -8.46 -14.65 33.39
N ASP A 11 -7.47 -15.52 33.30
CA ASP A 11 -6.59 -15.62 32.14
C ASP A 11 -7.32 -16.34 30.98
N PRO A 12 -7.55 -15.68 29.84
CA PRO A 12 -8.11 -16.30 28.63
C PRO A 12 -7.36 -17.56 28.21
N ASN A 13 -6.04 -17.61 28.42
CA ASN A 13 -5.20 -18.73 28.00
C ASN A 13 -5.40 -19.98 28.88
N ALA A 14 -6.05 -19.86 30.04
CA ALA A 14 -6.45 -21.00 30.88
C ALA A 14 -7.73 -21.70 30.40
N LEU A 15 -8.40 -21.19 29.35
CA LEU A 15 -9.61 -21.81 28.79
C LEU A 15 -9.27 -23.17 28.14
N LYS A 16 -9.86 -24.23 28.69
CA LYS A 16 -9.68 -25.61 28.18
C LYS A 16 -10.29 -25.82 26.80
N ASP A 17 -11.44 -25.20 26.54
CA ASP A 17 -12.13 -25.31 25.25
C ASP A 17 -11.53 -24.34 24.20
N PRO A 18 -10.96 -24.85 23.08
CA PRO A 18 -10.43 -24.00 22.02
C PRO A 18 -11.47 -23.10 21.36
N HIS A 19 -12.73 -23.52 21.29
CA HIS A 19 -13.79 -22.69 20.70
C HIS A 19 -14.11 -21.49 21.58
N ALA A 20 -14.25 -21.68 22.89
CA ALA A 20 -14.39 -20.59 23.84
C ALA A 20 -13.21 -19.60 23.79
N HIS A 21 -11.97 -20.11 23.70
CA HIS A 21 -10.76 -19.27 23.55
C HIS A 21 -10.82 -18.41 22.29
N HIS A 22 -11.13 -19.02 21.15
CA HIS A 22 -11.31 -18.31 19.89
C HIS A 22 -12.42 -17.25 19.95
N HIS A 23 -13.59 -17.60 20.48
CA HIS A 23 -14.72 -16.67 20.63
C HIS A 23 -14.39 -15.47 21.52
N LEU A 24 -13.67 -15.70 22.63
CA LEU A 24 -13.25 -14.65 23.53
C LEU A 24 -12.30 -13.67 22.85
N PHE A 25 -11.25 -14.15 22.17
CA PHE A 25 -10.33 -13.26 21.44
C PHE A 25 -11.02 -12.51 20.31
N ASN A 26 -11.97 -13.14 19.61
CA ASN A 26 -12.77 -12.43 18.61
C ASN A 26 -13.58 -11.28 19.23
N TYR A 27 -14.19 -11.52 20.39
CA TYR A 27 -14.89 -10.47 21.14
C TYR A 27 -13.95 -9.35 21.59
N LEU A 28 -12.75 -9.68 22.09
CA LEU A 28 -11.75 -8.70 22.50
C LEU A 28 -11.30 -7.79 21.34
N ILE A 29 -11.17 -8.32 20.13
CA ILE A 29 -10.91 -7.52 18.91
C ILE A 29 -12.05 -6.53 18.67
N HIS A 30 -13.30 -7.01 18.68
CA HIS A 30 -14.47 -6.14 18.49
C HIS A 30 -14.57 -5.06 19.58
N LEU A 31 -14.30 -5.42 20.83
CA LEU A 31 -14.30 -4.49 21.96
C LEU A 31 -13.22 -3.42 21.80
N ASN A 32 -11.98 -3.83 21.47
CA ASN A 32 -10.86 -2.92 21.24
C ASN A 32 -11.18 -1.91 20.13
N ALA A 33 -11.64 -2.39 18.98
CA ALA A 33 -12.02 -1.53 17.86
C ALA A 33 -13.16 -0.56 18.21
N THR A 34 -14.14 -1.02 19.00
CA THR A 34 -15.28 -0.19 19.43
C THR A 34 -14.83 0.91 20.39
N LEU A 35 -14.00 0.59 21.37
CA LEU A 35 -13.53 1.57 22.36
C LEU A 35 -12.61 2.62 21.73
N ILE A 36 -11.72 2.22 20.81
CA ILE A 36 -10.90 3.18 20.05
C ILE A 36 -11.80 4.16 19.28
N LYS A 37 -12.85 3.66 18.60
CA LYS A 37 -13.80 4.51 17.86
C LYS A 37 -14.61 5.43 18.77
N ILE A 38 -15.06 4.94 19.93
CA ILE A 38 -15.79 5.76 20.92
C ILE A 38 -14.88 6.89 21.40
N SER A 39 -13.64 6.56 21.79
CA SER A 39 -12.68 7.54 22.28
C SER A 39 -12.30 8.58 21.23
N ALA A 40 -12.26 8.21 19.94
CA ALA A 40 -12.01 9.16 18.86
C ALA A 40 -13.17 10.16 18.63
N ASN A 41 -14.40 9.80 19.03
CA ASN A 41 -15.61 10.62 18.80
C ASN A 41 -16.11 11.32 20.06
N GLN A 42 -15.50 11.08 21.22
CA GLN A 42 -15.84 11.74 22.47
C GLN A 42 -14.76 12.74 22.83
N THR A 43 -15.16 13.95 23.24
CA THR A 43 -14.29 14.90 23.93
C THR A 43 -14.08 14.40 25.36
N LEU A 44 -13.25 13.37 25.50
CA LEU A 44 -12.87 12.85 26.80
C LEU A 44 -11.95 13.89 27.46
N ASN A 45 -12.34 14.34 28.65
CA ASN A 45 -11.41 15.06 29.51
C ASN A 45 -10.27 14.07 29.85
N GLY A 46 -9.01 14.54 29.96
CA GLY A 46 -7.83 13.67 30.12
C GLY A 46 -7.85 12.68 31.30
N ASN A 47 -8.86 12.74 32.16
CA ASN A 47 -9.08 11.86 33.31
C ASN A 47 -10.11 10.72 33.06
N THR A 48 -10.83 10.73 31.94
CA THR A 48 -11.75 9.65 31.55
C THR A 48 -11.08 8.73 30.54
N GLU A 49 -10.15 7.91 31.02
CA GLU A 49 -9.45 6.89 30.24
C GLU A 49 -10.42 5.75 29.83
N ILE A 50 -11.10 5.91 28.69
CA ILE A 50 -11.89 4.84 28.07
C ILE A 50 -10.96 4.00 27.18
N HIS A 51 -10.10 3.21 27.83
CA HIS A 51 -9.19 2.31 27.14
C HIS A 51 -9.32 0.89 27.70
N VAL A 52 -9.23 -0.11 26.82
CA VAL A 52 -8.96 -1.49 27.24
C VAL A 52 -7.62 -1.47 27.99
N PRO A 53 -7.48 -2.15 29.15
CA PRO A 53 -6.23 -2.20 29.88
C PRO A 53 -5.16 -2.91 29.04
N PHE A 54 -4.42 -2.12 28.26
CA PHE A 54 -3.53 -2.60 27.20
C PHE A 54 -2.49 -3.59 27.73
N ASN A 55 -1.83 -3.28 28.84
CA ASN A 55 -0.81 -4.15 29.42
C ASN A 55 -1.35 -5.55 29.78
N LEU A 56 -2.61 -5.65 30.23
CA LEU A 56 -3.23 -6.93 30.55
C LEU A 56 -3.49 -7.74 29.28
N VAL A 57 -4.12 -7.09 28.28
CA VAL A 57 -4.48 -7.75 27.02
C VAL A 57 -3.24 -8.12 26.20
N ALA A 58 -2.23 -7.25 26.16
CA ALA A 58 -0.97 -7.51 25.48
C ALA A 58 -0.24 -8.73 26.08
N GLY A 59 -0.23 -8.84 27.42
CA GLY A 59 0.31 -10.02 28.12
C GLY A 59 -0.40 -11.30 27.68
N TRP A 60 -1.73 -11.33 27.72
CA TRP A 60 -2.50 -12.49 27.26
C TRP A 60 -2.23 -12.83 25.79
N CYS A 61 -2.07 -11.83 24.92
CA CYS A 61 -1.80 -12.08 23.52
C CYS A 61 -0.41 -12.69 23.29
N LEU A 62 0.61 -12.23 24.01
CA LEU A 62 1.96 -12.77 23.95
C LEU A 62 2.04 -14.19 24.53
N GLU A 63 1.36 -14.44 25.65
CA GLU A 63 1.32 -15.75 26.29
C GLU A 63 0.54 -16.79 25.46
N ALA A 64 -0.44 -16.35 24.65
CA ALA A 64 -1.19 -17.23 23.77
C ALA A 64 -0.29 -17.96 22.76
N GLU A 65 0.90 -17.43 22.43
CA GLU A 65 1.87 -18.08 21.55
C GLU A 65 2.29 -19.47 22.09
N ALA A 66 2.39 -19.62 23.42
CA ALA A 66 2.80 -20.86 24.07
C ALA A 66 1.71 -21.94 24.12
N LEU A 67 0.48 -21.63 23.72
CA LEU A 67 -0.63 -22.59 23.74
C LEU A 67 -0.45 -23.71 22.69
N PRO A 68 -1.01 -24.91 22.95
CA PRO A 68 -0.97 -26.03 22.02
C PRO A 68 -1.68 -25.72 20.69
N SER A 69 -1.37 -26.51 19.66
CA SER A 69 -1.94 -26.36 18.31
C SER A 69 -3.46 -26.53 18.26
N SER A 70 -4.09 -27.16 19.26
CA SER A 70 -5.55 -27.22 19.42
C SER A 70 -6.19 -25.83 19.48
N HIS A 71 -5.49 -24.84 20.03
CA HIS A 71 -5.98 -23.47 20.22
C HIS A 71 -5.59 -22.55 19.05
N ARG A 72 -5.09 -23.08 17.94
CA ARG A 72 -4.55 -22.31 16.80
C ARG A 72 -5.43 -21.15 16.35
N ALA A 73 -6.74 -21.36 16.20
CA ALA A 73 -7.66 -20.33 15.74
C ALA A 73 -7.72 -19.12 16.70
N GLY A 74 -7.62 -19.36 18.02
CA GLY A 74 -7.56 -18.30 19.01
C GLY A 74 -6.18 -17.64 19.10
N LYS A 75 -5.09 -18.40 18.94
CA LYS A 75 -3.71 -17.87 18.84
C LYS A 75 -3.56 -16.82 17.73
N LEU A 76 -4.13 -17.10 16.55
CA LEU A 76 -4.11 -16.17 15.42
C LEU A 76 -4.89 -14.88 15.70
N LEU A 77 -6.03 -14.96 16.40
CA LEU A 77 -6.78 -13.78 16.80
C LEU A 77 -6.07 -12.99 17.91
N ALA A 78 -5.42 -13.67 18.85
CA ALA A 78 -4.59 -13.04 19.87
C ALA A 78 -3.45 -12.24 19.23
N LEU A 79 -2.77 -12.81 18.23
CA LEU A 79 -1.71 -12.13 17.49
C LEU A 79 -2.24 -10.93 16.69
N ARG A 80 -3.39 -11.07 16.03
CA ARG A 80 -4.08 -9.95 15.37
C ARG A 80 -4.39 -8.83 16.37
N LEU A 81 -4.96 -9.16 17.52
CA LEU A 81 -5.30 -8.20 18.57
C LEU A 81 -4.06 -7.47 19.08
N LEU A 82 -2.94 -8.19 19.26
CA LEU A 82 -1.65 -7.59 19.64
C LEU A 82 -1.20 -6.55 18.61
N CYS A 83 -1.29 -6.85 17.32
CA CYS A 83 -0.92 -5.93 16.25
C CYS A 83 -1.84 -4.70 16.23
N GLU A 84 -3.16 -4.90 16.18
CA GLU A 84 -4.14 -3.81 16.12
C GLU A 84 -4.06 -2.91 17.36
N SER A 85 -3.87 -3.48 18.55
CA SER A 85 -3.78 -2.72 19.80
C SER A 85 -2.47 -1.94 19.91
N THR A 86 -1.33 -2.57 19.60
CA THR A 86 -0.01 -1.90 19.67
C THR A 86 0.08 -0.76 18.66
N GLN A 87 -0.54 -0.92 17.50
CA GLN A 87 -0.51 0.07 16.43
C GLN A 87 -1.65 1.09 16.50
N ALA A 88 -2.60 0.97 17.42
CA ALA A 88 -3.71 1.92 17.57
C ALA A 88 -3.20 3.36 17.71
N GLN A 89 -3.96 4.34 17.21
CA GLN A 89 -3.63 5.77 17.31
C GLN A 89 -4.87 6.59 17.69
N GLY A 90 -4.63 7.82 18.17
CA GLY A 90 -5.67 8.72 18.66
C GLY A 90 -5.86 8.65 20.17
N PRO A 91 -6.78 9.45 20.74
CA PRO A 91 -6.99 9.55 22.19
C PRO A 91 -7.24 8.18 22.85
N GLY A 92 -7.81 7.24 22.09
CA GLY A 92 -8.15 5.87 22.46
C GLY A 92 -6.99 4.89 22.59
N ALA A 93 -5.80 5.27 22.13
CA ALA A 93 -4.71 4.34 21.89
C ALA A 93 -3.74 4.21 23.06
N PRO A 94 -3.08 3.05 23.23
CA PRO A 94 -2.07 2.86 24.26
C PRO A 94 -0.93 3.88 24.20
N SER A 95 -0.59 4.37 23.01
CA SER A 95 0.43 5.40 22.81
C SER A 95 0.02 6.79 23.31
N SER A 96 -1.26 7.02 23.53
CA SER A 96 -1.83 8.32 23.95
C SER A 96 -2.05 8.42 25.46
N CYS A 97 -1.94 7.29 26.18
CA CYS A 97 -1.99 7.26 27.63
C CYS A 97 -0.70 7.87 28.22
N ASN A 98 -0.79 8.42 29.44
CA ASN A 98 0.35 8.99 30.17
C ASN A 98 1.51 7.98 30.40
N ASN A 99 1.26 6.70 30.17
CA ASN A 99 2.26 5.67 30.06
C ASN A 99 2.48 5.38 28.57
N ARG A 100 3.55 5.95 27.97
CA ARG A 100 4.04 5.51 26.66
C ARG A 100 4.10 3.98 26.64
N LEU A 101 3.94 3.37 25.46
CA LEU A 101 4.18 1.93 25.30
C LEU A 101 5.50 1.57 25.99
N HIS A 102 5.42 0.76 27.03
CA HIS A 102 6.59 0.43 27.84
C HIS A 102 7.64 -0.23 26.93
N LEU A 103 8.91 0.17 27.05
CA LEU A 103 9.98 -0.34 26.17
C LEU A 103 10.03 -1.89 26.16
N ALA A 104 9.74 -2.53 27.30
CA ALA A 104 9.66 -3.99 27.36
C ALA A 104 8.53 -4.56 26.48
N HIS A 105 7.38 -3.89 26.37
CA HIS A 105 6.32 -4.32 25.43
C HIS A 105 6.78 -4.22 23.99
N LEU A 106 7.44 -3.12 23.60
CA LEU A 106 7.95 -2.95 22.24
C LEU A 106 8.97 -4.03 21.87
N ASN A 107 9.88 -4.36 22.79
CA ASN A 107 10.85 -5.44 22.60
C ASN A 107 10.17 -6.80 22.45
N LEU A 108 9.18 -7.11 23.29
CA LEU A 108 8.41 -8.36 23.18
C LEU A 108 7.60 -8.42 21.88
N TYR A 109 6.99 -7.31 21.47
CA TYR A 109 6.25 -7.20 20.22
C TYR A 109 7.16 -7.42 19.02
N GLN A 110 8.33 -6.77 18.97
CA GLN A 110 9.31 -6.97 17.90
C GLN A 110 9.83 -8.40 17.83
N ARG A 111 10.09 -9.02 18.99
CA ARG A 111 10.46 -10.43 19.05
C ARG A 111 9.35 -11.33 18.50
N ALA A 112 8.10 -11.09 18.88
CA ALA A 112 6.95 -11.83 18.36
C ALA A 112 6.79 -11.66 16.84
N LEU A 113 7.00 -10.45 16.33
CA LEU A 113 7.01 -10.18 14.89
C LEU A 113 8.14 -10.91 14.17
N HIS A 114 9.39 -10.79 14.65
CA HIS A 114 10.54 -11.46 14.06
C HIS A 114 10.32 -12.97 13.96
N HIS A 115 9.93 -13.61 15.08
CA HIS A 115 9.63 -15.04 15.10
C HIS A 115 8.47 -15.43 14.18
N GLY A 116 7.38 -14.67 14.19
CA GLY A 116 6.21 -15.00 13.38
C GLY A 116 6.39 -14.76 11.88
N LEU A 117 7.17 -13.74 11.48
CA LEU A 117 7.43 -13.41 10.08
C LEU A 117 8.43 -14.36 9.42
N THR A 118 9.38 -14.87 10.21
CA THR A 118 10.42 -15.82 9.74
C THR A 118 10.04 -17.28 9.97
N GLY A 119 9.01 -17.56 10.78
CA GLY A 119 8.57 -18.90 11.12
C GLY A 119 7.90 -19.67 9.98
N GLU A 120 7.65 -20.96 10.23
CA GLU A 120 7.10 -21.89 9.23
C GLU A 120 5.56 -21.84 9.12
N ASP A 121 4.86 -21.37 10.16
CA ASP A 121 3.38 -21.33 10.16
C ASP A 121 2.88 -20.21 9.24
N ARG A 122 2.47 -20.61 8.04
CA ARG A 122 1.93 -19.73 7.02
C ARG A 122 0.79 -18.84 7.51
N SER A 123 -0.07 -19.34 8.40
CA SER A 123 -1.20 -18.54 8.91
C SER A 123 -0.77 -17.42 9.85
N VAL A 124 0.34 -17.62 10.59
CA VAL A 124 0.95 -16.57 11.42
C VAL A 124 1.54 -15.50 10.52
N VAL A 125 2.27 -15.88 9.47
CA VAL A 125 2.80 -14.96 8.46
C VAL A 125 1.68 -14.14 7.84
N ASP A 126 0.57 -14.78 7.46
CA ASP A 126 -0.57 -14.10 6.85
C ASP A 126 -1.21 -13.07 7.80
N VAL A 127 -1.41 -13.42 9.08
CA VAL A 127 -1.91 -12.49 10.10
C VAL A 127 -0.96 -11.29 10.27
N LEU A 128 0.35 -11.53 10.35
CA LEU A 128 1.32 -10.45 10.56
C LEU A 128 1.44 -9.53 9.35
N VAL A 129 1.43 -10.09 8.14
CA VAL A 129 1.46 -9.27 6.91
C VAL A 129 0.16 -8.47 6.77
N GLU A 130 -1.00 -9.03 7.13
CA GLU A 130 -2.28 -8.31 7.06
C GLU A 130 -2.40 -7.19 8.11
N PHE A 131 -2.04 -7.48 9.36
CA PHE A 131 -2.39 -6.60 10.49
C PHE A 131 -1.21 -5.83 11.07
N ALA A 132 0.04 -6.29 10.90
CA ALA A 132 1.22 -5.56 11.37
C ALA A 132 1.83 -4.68 10.28
N ALA A 133 1.95 -5.17 9.05
CA ALA A 133 2.69 -4.48 7.99
C ALA A 133 2.11 -3.11 7.58
N PRO A 134 0.77 -2.90 7.41
CA PRO A 134 0.23 -1.68 6.80
C PRO A 134 0.60 -0.37 7.50
N ARG A 135 0.91 -0.41 8.81
CA ARG A 135 1.22 0.79 9.61
C ARG A 135 2.59 0.74 10.26
N TYR A 136 3.34 -0.34 10.05
CA TYR A 136 4.62 -0.55 10.70
C TYR A 136 5.61 0.60 10.44
N LEU A 137 5.76 0.99 9.17
CA LEU A 137 6.67 2.05 8.75
C LEU A 137 6.16 3.45 9.09
N SER A 138 4.83 3.67 9.06
CA SER A 138 4.26 4.99 9.34
C SER A 138 4.26 5.34 10.82
N LEU A 139 4.23 4.33 11.69
CA LEU A 139 4.37 4.51 13.14
C LEU A 139 5.83 4.66 13.57
N ALA A 140 6.77 4.11 12.79
CA ALA A 140 8.21 4.15 13.06
C ALA A 140 8.53 3.86 14.54
N LEU A 141 7.94 2.78 15.08
CA LEU A 141 8.17 2.34 16.45
C LEU A 141 9.67 2.16 16.71
N ASP A 142 10.14 2.42 17.93
CA ASP A 142 11.55 2.31 18.29
C ASP A 142 12.13 0.96 17.86
N GLY A 143 13.13 0.94 16.97
CA GLY A 143 13.71 -0.29 16.42
C GLY A 143 13.06 -0.83 15.14
N TYR A 144 12.17 -0.07 14.48
CA TYR A 144 11.46 -0.53 13.27
C TYR A 144 12.38 -0.96 12.11
N SER A 145 13.60 -0.42 12.01
CA SER A 145 14.56 -0.81 10.97
C SER A 145 14.98 -2.28 11.09
N LEU A 146 14.90 -2.86 12.30
CA LEU A 146 15.32 -4.24 12.55
C LEU A 146 14.49 -5.26 11.75
N LEU A 147 13.20 -5.02 11.54
CA LEU A 147 12.32 -6.02 10.90
C LEU A 147 12.08 -5.78 9.41
N LEU A 148 12.79 -4.84 8.77
CA LEU A 148 12.55 -4.52 7.36
C LEU A 148 12.76 -5.75 6.46
N LEU A 149 13.84 -6.50 6.69
CA LEU A 149 14.11 -7.73 5.93
C LEU A 149 13.10 -8.84 6.25
N ASP A 150 12.66 -8.97 7.51
CA ASP A 150 11.64 -9.95 7.90
C ASP A 150 10.31 -9.71 7.19
N PHE A 151 9.85 -8.46 7.14
CA PHE A 151 8.63 -8.13 6.41
C PHE A 151 8.78 -8.28 4.89
N VAL A 152 9.95 -7.97 4.33
CA VAL A 152 10.22 -8.19 2.89
C VAL A 152 10.21 -9.69 2.57
N HIS A 153 10.81 -10.50 3.44
CA HIS A 153 10.82 -11.95 3.35
C HIS A 153 9.39 -12.51 3.41
N ALA A 154 8.64 -12.18 4.47
CA ALA A 154 7.25 -12.59 4.66
C ALA A 154 6.34 -12.16 3.51
N SER A 155 6.45 -10.90 3.06
CA SER A 155 5.70 -10.39 1.91
C SER A 155 6.01 -11.16 0.63
N THR A 156 7.27 -11.57 0.43
CA THR A 156 7.68 -12.38 -0.72
C THR A 156 7.09 -13.78 -0.67
N ILE A 157 7.05 -14.42 0.51
CA ILE A 157 6.36 -15.71 0.71
C ILE A 157 4.88 -15.53 0.34
N VAL A 158 4.22 -14.46 0.82
CA VAL A 158 2.81 -14.18 0.48
C VAL A 158 2.57 -14.06 -1.01
N LEU A 159 3.42 -13.32 -1.71
CA LEU A 159 3.25 -13.09 -3.14
C LEU A 159 3.65 -14.28 -4.01
N ASN A 160 4.40 -15.24 -3.49
CA ASN A 160 4.77 -16.47 -4.19
C ASN A 160 3.81 -17.64 -3.88
N SER A 161 2.94 -17.49 -2.89
CA SER A 161 1.89 -18.46 -2.59
C SER A 161 0.94 -18.62 -3.78
N SER A 162 0.45 -19.84 -3.99
CA SER A 162 -0.61 -20.16 -4.94
C SER A 162 -2.01 -19.83 -4.41
N ASP A 163 -2.12 -19.46 -3.13
CA ASP A 163 -3.40 -19.09 -2.53
C ASP A 163 -3.82 -17.68 -2.96
N MET A 164 -5.00 -17.61 -3.56
CA MET A 164 -5.65 -16.40 -4.06
C MET A 164 -6.95 -16.09 -3.31
N GLY A 165 -7.19 -16.80 -2.19
CA GLY A 165 -8.32 -16.59 -1.31
C GLY A 165 -8.31 -15.19 -0.67
N PRO A 166 -9.48 -14.70 -0.22
CA PRO A 166 -9.61 -13.36 0.36
C PRO A 166 -8.85 -13.20 1.68
N SER A 167 -8.50 -14.31 2.36
CA SER A 167 -7.69 -14.33 3.58
C SER A 167 -6.19 -14.17 3.33
N CYS A 168 -5.72 -14.36 2.08
CA CYS A 168 -4.32 -14.23 1.73
C CYS A 168 -3.98 -12.73 1.56
N PRO A 169 -3.06 -12.15 2.36
CA PRO A 169 -2.87 -10.70 2.51
C PRO A 169 -2.00 -10.11 1.41
N ARG A 170 -2.28 -10.46 0.14
CA ARG A 170 -1.45 -10.09 -1.02
C ARG A 170 -1.40 -8.57 -1.20
N THR A 171 -2.50 -7.88 -0.99
CA THR A 171 -2.55 -6.41 -1.10
C THR A 171 -1.74 -5.74 0.02
N ALA A 172 -1.82 -6.23 1.25
CA ALA A 172 -1.04 -5.72 2.37
C ALA A 172 0.47 -5.93 2.15
N ALA A 173 0.87 -7.11 1.65
CA ALA A 173 2.25 -7.41 1.27
C ALA A 173 2.80 -6.40 0.25
N VAL A 174 2.07 -6.16 -0.85
CA VAL A 174 2.51 -5.19 -1.88
C VAL A 174 2.55 -3.77 -1.32
N THR A 175 1.58 -3.39 -0.48
CA THR A 175 1.50 -2.04 0.10
C THR A 175 2.65 -1.76 1.06
N PHE A 176 3.05 -2.75 1.87
CA PHE A 176 4.24 -2.65 2.70
C PHE A 176 5.52 -2.47 1.86
N LEU A 177 5.71 -3.35 0.86
CA LEU A 177 6.85 -3.28 -0.06
C LEU A 177 6.89 -1.92 -0.78
N ALA A 178 5.74 -1.43 -1.25
CA ALA A 178 5.62 -0.11 -1.88
C ALA A 178 6.07 1.01 -0.95
N SER A 179 5.72 0.92 0.34
CA SER A 179 6.03 1.95 1.33
C SER A 179 7.54 2.04 1.63
N LEU A 180 8.28 0.92 1.52
CA LEU A 180 9.74 0.91 1.64
C LEU A 180 10.44 1.73 0.55
N LEU A 181 9.91 1.76 -0.67
CA LEU A 181 10.49 2.52 -1.77
C LEU A 181 10.52 4.03 -1.49
N SER A 182 9.62 4.51 -0.64
CA SER A 182 9.51 5.92 -0.25
C SER A 182 10.37 6.31 0.96
N LEU A 183 11.03 5.37 1.63
CA LEU A 183 11.91 5.68 2.77
C LEU A 183 13.18 6.41 2.30
N PRO A 184 13.91 7.14 3.16
CA PRO A 184 15.21 7.70 2.79
C PRO A 184 16.26 6.62 2.52
N ASP A 185 17.18 6.84 1.57
CA ASP A 185 18.25 5.87 1.27
C ASP A 185 19.19 5.63 2.46
N GLY A 186 19.41 6.65 3.29
CA GLY A 186 20.22 6.52 4.50
C GLY A 186 19.67 5.53 5.54
N LEU A 187 18.40 5.12 5.43
CA LEU A 187 17.86 4.07 6.30
C LEU A 187 18.31 2.66 5.87
N MET A 188 18.74 2.49 4.62
CA MET A 188 19.17 1.19 4.10
C MET A 188 20.54 0.75 4.67
N SER A 189 21.28 1.68 5.26
CA SER A 189 22.51 1.40 6.03
C SER A 189 22.26 1.08 7.50
N ALA A 190 21.03 1.25 8.00
CA ALA A 190 20.66 0.90 9.37
C ALA A 190 20.76 -0.62 9.61
N PRO A 191 21.01 -1.07 10.85
CA PRO A 191 21.01 -2.49 11.18
C PRO A 191 19.60 -3.07 11.00
N MET A 192 19.54 -4.19 10.29
CA MET A 192 18.34 -5.01 10.04
C MET A 192 18.62 -6.44 10.48
N LEU A 193 17.67 -7.11 11.13
CA LEU A 193 17.79 -8.53 11.42
C LEU A 193 17.79 -9.34 10.14
N GLN A 194 18.63 -10.36 10.10
CA GLN A 194 18.52 -11.37 9.06
C GLN A 194 17.25 -12.19 9.28
N PRO A 195 16.51 -12.55 8.21
CA PRO A 195 15.24 -13.26 8.31
C PRO A 195 15.43 -14.76 8.57
N TYR A 196 16.13 -15.08 9.66
CA TYR A 196 16.36 -16.44 10.13
C TYR A 196 15.63 -16.66 11.46
N PRO A 197 14.81 -17.71 11.57
CA PRO A 197 14.13 -18.02 12.83
C PRO A 197 15.13 -18.14 13.98
N HIS A 198 14.82 -17.52 15.11
CA HIS A 198 15.57 -17.62 16.36
C HIS A 198 17.02 -17.11 16.30
N GLN A 199 17.39 -16.31 15.29
CA GLN A 199 18.72 -15.68 15.20
C GLN A 199 18.59 -14.18 15.16
N TYR A 200 19.44 -13.48 15.92
CA TYR A 200 19.39 -12.03 16.08
C TYR A 200 20.58 -11.30 15.44
N ASN A 201 21.12 -11.86 14.36
CA ASN A 201 22.24 -11.26 13.64
C ASN A 201 21.75 -10.08 12.81
N THR A 202 22.47 -8.96 12.86
CA THR A 202 22.13 -7.76 12.10
C THR A 202 23.03 -7.60 10.87
N VAL A 203 22.46 -7.01 9.83
CA VAL A 203 23.12 -6.68 8.57
C VAL A 203 22.58 -5.35 8.04
N SER A 204 23.36 -4.63 7.26
CA SER A 204 22.86 -3.52 6.44
C SER A 204 22.57 -4.00 5.02
N CYS A 205 21.57 -3.43 4.36
CA CYS A 205 21.15 -3.87 3.03
C CYS A 205 20.95 -2.65 2.11
N PRO A 206 22.03 -2.07 1.56
CA PRO A 206 21.94 -0.89 0.70
C PRO A 206 21.06 -1.11 -0.54
N ASP A 207 21.05 -2.32 -1.07
CA ASP A 207 20.30 -2.68 -2.29
C ASP A 207 18.84 -3.09 -2.03
N LEU A 208 18.36 -2.97 -0.78
CA LEU A 208 17.03 -3.43 -0.39
C LEU A 208 15.93 -2.82 -1.26
N LYS A 209 16.00 -1.51 -1.54
CA LYS A 209 15.02 -0.84 -2.39
C LYS A 209 15.00 -1.36 -3.82
N GLU A 210 16.17 -1.67 -4.39
CA GLU A 210 16.23 -2.25 -5.73
C GLU A 210 15.60 -3.65 -5.73
N HIS A 211 15.89 -4.47 -4.73
CA HIS A 211 15.26 -5.77 -4.55
C HIS A 211 13.73 -5.66 -4.46
N VAL A 212 13.23 -4.74 -3.63
CA VAL A 212 11.80 -4.45 -3.48
C VAL A 212 11.18 -3.96 -4.79
N LEU A 213 11.86 -3.09 -5.52
CA LEU A 213 11.39 -2.59 -6.82
C LEU A 213 11.27 -3.72 -7.85
N ASN A 214 12.21 -4.67 -7.86
CA ASN A 214 12.13 -5.86 -8.71
C ASN A 214 10.90 -6.72 -8.36
N ILE A 215 10.56 -6.85 -7.07
CA ILE A 215 9.34 -7.53 -6.62
C ILE A 215 8.09 -6.77 -7.11
N VAL A 216 8.04 -5.44 -6.97
CA VAL A 216 6.91 -4.61 -7.44
C VAL A 216 6.70 -4.74 -8.95
N VAL A 217 7.78 -4.71 -9.75
CA VAL A 217 7.70 -4.91 -11.20
C VAL A 217 7.19 -6.32 -11.54
N ARG A 218 7.63 -7.36 -10.80
CA ARG A 218 7.09 -8.72 -10.95
C ARG A 218 5.60 -8.76 -10.63
N VAL A 219 5.15 -8.08 -9.57
CA VAL A 219 3.74 -7.97 -9.18
C VAL A 219 2.91 -7.36 -10.32
N CYS A 220 3.33 -6.21 -10.86
CA CYS A 220 2.68 -5.55 -12.00
C CYS A 220 2.46 -6.51 -13.18
N ARG A 221 3.45 -7.36 -13.48
CA ARG A 221 3.42 -8.29 -14.63
C ARG A 221 2.65 -9.59 -14.36
N ARG A 222 2.78 -10.18 -13.16
CA ARG A 222 2.41 -11.58 -12.92
C ARG A 222 1.34 -11.78 -11.83
N GLU A 223 1.05 -10.79 -10.99
CA GLU A 223 0.18 -10.95 -9.81
C GLU A 223 -1.29 -11.22 -10.14
N GLY A 224 -1.83 -12.41 -9.85
CA GLY A 224 -3.22 -12.72 -10.20
C GLY A 224 -4.28 -11.89 -9.47
N ALA A 225 -4.00 -11.41 -8.26
CA ALA A 225 -4.96 -10.67 -7.46
C ALA A 225 -5.07 -9.21 -7.93
N ALA A 226 -6.25 -8.81 -8.39
CA ALA A 226 -6.44 -7.49 -9.01
C ALA A 226 -6.07 -6.33 -8.06
N ALA A 227 -6.46 -6.41 -6.77
CA ALA A 227 -6.15 -5.39 -5.79
C ALA A 227 -4.63 -5.26 -5.52
N ALA A 228 -3.93 -6.38 -5.36
CA ALA A 228 -2.48 -6.39 -5.17
C ALA A 228 -1.75 -5.88 -6.42
N ARG A 229 -2.20 -6.27 -7.61
CA ARG A 229 -1.64 -5.76 -8.87
C ARG A 229 -1.86 -4.25 -9.03
N CYS A 230 -3.02 -3.72 -8.64
CA CYS A 230 -3.29 -2.28 -8.59
C CYS A 230 -2.38 -1.56 -7.60
N ALA A 231 -2.17 -2.10 -6.40
CA ALA A 231 -1.24 -1.55 -5.42
C ALA A 231 0.19 -1.49 -5.99
N GLY A 232 0.61 -2.52 -6.74
CA GLY A 232 1.89 -2.55 -7.44
C GLY A 232 2.01 -1.45 -8.51
N ALA A 233 0.95 -1.21 -9.28
CA ALA A 233 0.92 -0.12 -10.26
C ALA A 233 1.06 1.26 -9.59
N CYS A 234 0.35 1.49 -8.48
CA CYS A 234 0.46 2.71 -7.69
C CYS A 234 1.87 2.91 -7.15
N ALA A 235 2.52 1.84 -6.67
CA ALA A 235 3.89 1.89 -6.20
C ALA A 235 4.88 2.23 -7.33
N LEU A 236 4.72 1.57 -8.49
CA LEU A 236 5.60 1.76 -9.63
C LEU A 236 5.48 3.18 -10.20
N VAL A 237 4.27 3.74 -10.32
CA VAL A 237 4.10 5.12 -10.76
C VAL A 237 4.65 6.11 -9.75
N ALA A 238 4.46 5.89 -8.44
CA ALA A 238 5.03 6.75 -7.41
C ALA A 238 6.56 6.80 -7.49
N HIS A 239 7.21 5.65 -7.71
CA HIS A 239 8.65 5.57 -7.94
C HIS A 239 9.08 6.32 -9.21
N VAL A 240 8.37 6.15 -10.33
CA VAL A 240 8.66 6.90 -11.58
C VAL A 240 8.50 8.40 -11.36
N CYS A 241 7.40 8.84 -10.71
CA CYS A 241 7.19 10.24 -10.36
C CYS A 241 8.30 10.78 -9.46
N HIS A 242 8.79 10.01 -8.50
CA HIS A 242 9.91 10.43 -7.65
C HIS A 242 11.20 10.65 -8.45
N LEU A 243 11.54 9.73 -9.36
CA LEU A 243 12.71 9.88 -10.25
C LEU A 243 12.59 11.12 -11.14
N LEU A 244 11.41 11.35 -11.74
CA LEU A 244 11.14 12.52 -12.56
C LEU A 244 11.15 13.80 -11.71
N ALA A 245 10.56 13.78 -10.51
CA ALA A 245 10.49 14.89 -9.56
C ALA A 245 11.89 15.35 -9.11
N THR A 246 12.80 14.40 -8.89
CA THR A 246 14.19 14.65 -8.48
C THR A 246 15.15 14.85 -9.65
N ARG A 247 14.67 14.69 -10.90
CA ARG A 247 15.52 14.65 -12.12
C ARG A 247 16.65 13.62 -12.03
N THR A 248 16.41 12.51 -11.32
CA THR A 248 17.34 11.40 -11.20
C THR A 248 17.26 10.54 -12.46
N HIS A 249 18.34 10.47 -13.23
CA HIS A 249 18.38 9.64 -14.44
C HIS A 249 18.41 8.15 -14.08
N CYS A 250 17.52 7.37 -14.70
CA CYS A 250 17.38 5.93 -14.47
C CYS A 250 17.11 5.24 -15.80
N GLU A 251 18.06 4.43 -16.27
CA GLU A 251 17.95 3.72 -17.55
C GLU A 251 16.73 2.78 -17.62
N ARG A 252 16.28 2.28 -16.46
CA ARG A 252 15.12 1.38 -16.35
C ARG A 252 13.77 2.10 -16.37
N LEU A 253 13.73 3.44 -16.28
CA LEU A 253 12.48 4.21 -16.22
C LEU A 253 11.56 3.95 -17.42
N PRO A 254 12.04 3.95 -18.68
CA PRO A 254 11.18 3.60 -19.83
C PRO A 254 10.58 2.20 -19.73
N ALA A 255 11.28 1.24 -19.11
CA ALA A 255 10.78 -0.11 -18.89
C ALA A 255 9.67 -0.16 -17.82
N TYR A 256 9.76 0.67 -16.78
CA TYR A 256 8.71 0.82 -15.76
C TYR A 256 7.44 1.42 -16.36
N VAL A 257 7.58 2.49 -17.14
CA VAL A 257 6.44 3.09 -17.86
C VAL A 257 5.84 2.10 -18.85
N THR A 258 6.67 1.37 -19.61
CA THR A 258 6.18 0.32 -20.51
C THR A 258 5.41 -0.77 -19.76
N CYS A 259 5.85 -1.15 -18.55
CA CYS A 259 5.12 -2.10 -17.71
C CYS A 259 3.72 -1.58 -17.34
N LEU A 260 3.59 -0.30 -16.96
CA LEU A 260 2.28 0.33 -16.69
C LEU A 260 1.41 0.34 -17.96
N LEU A 261 1.97 0.74 -19.10
CA LEU A 261 1.24 0.76 -20.38
C LEU A 261 0.74 -0.63 -20.81
N GLN A 262 1.51 -1.69 -20.56
CA GLN A 262 1.04 -3.06 -20.78
C GLN A 262 -0.15 -3.43 -19.88
N MET A 263 -0.13 -2.98 -18.62
CA MET A 263 -1.25 -3.20 -17.69
C MET A 263 -2.52 -2.46 -18.11
N LEU A 264 -2.39 -1.28 -18.75
CA LEU A 264 -3.52 -0.53 -19.29
C LEU A 264 -4.29 -1.34 -20.35
N MET A 265 -3.59 -2.17 -21.10
CA MET A 265 -4.14 -3.01 -22.17
C MET A 265 -4.75 -4.34 -21.67
N MET A 266 -4.83 -4.55 -20.36
CA MET A 266 -5.38 -5.78 -19.79
C MET A 266 -6.90 -5.87 -19.93
N LYS A 267 -7.41 -7.10 -19.98
CA LYS A 267 -8.87 -7.37 -20.03
C LYS A 267 -9.62 -6.85 -18.81
N ASN A 268 -8.99 -6.86 -17.63
CA ASN A 268 -9.59 -6.40 -16.38
C ASN A 268 -9.69 -4.87 -16.37
N LYS A 269 -10.92 -4.35 -16.48
CA LYS A 269 -11.20 -2.91 -16.58
C LYS A 269 -10.94 -2.14 -15.29
N THR A 270 -11.01 -2.80 -14.13
CA THR A 270 -10.66 -2.19 -12.84
C THR A 270 -9.16 -1.91 -12.78
N ILE A 271 -8.32 -2.86 -13.20
CA ILE A 271 -6.86 -2.64 -13.30
C ILE A 271 -6.56 -1.54 -14.31
N ALA A 272 -7.14 -1.63 -15.52
CA ALA A 272 -6.93 -0.63 -16.55
C ALA A 272 -7.32 0.79 -16.08
N LYS A 273 -8.38 0.92 -15.27
CA LYS A 273 -8.83 2.21 -14.72
C LYS A 273 -7.85 2.78 -13.69
N VAL A 274 -7.32 1.96 -12.79
CA VAL A 274 -6.29 2.41 -11.83
C VAL A 274 -5.02 2.81 -12.58
N VAL A 275 -4.63 2.03 -13.58
CA VAL A 275 -3.45 2.31 -14.40
C VAL A 275 -3.63 3.56 -15.26
N SER A 276 -4.84 3.85 -15.77
CA SER A 276 -5.09 5.09 -16.50
C SER A 276 -4.95 6.30 -15.59
N ASP A 277 -5.39 6.23 -14.32
CA ASP A 277 -5.16 7.29 -13.35
C ASP A 277 -3.67 7.41 -12.98
N ALA A 278 -2.94 6.31 -12.89
CA ALA A 278 -1.48 6.35 -12.72
C ALA A 278 -0.79 7.05 -13.90
N VAL A 279 -1.16 6.72 -15.14
CA VAL A 279 -0.64 7.38 -16.34
C VAL A 279 -1.00 8.86 -16.36
N LEU A 280 -2.20 9.23 -15.88
CA LEU A 280 -2.59 10.64 -15.76
C LEU A 280 -1.64 11.42 -14.84
N VAL A 281 -1.22 10.84 -13.71
CA VAL A 281 -0.24 11.48 -12.81
C VAL A 281 1.10 11.73 -13.52
N LEU A 282 1.51 10.86 -14.45
CA LEU A 282 2.73 11.09 -15.23
C LEU A 282 2.60 12.29 -16.17
N ALA A 283 1.39 12.72 -16.54
CA ALA A 283 1.20 13.87 -17.40
C ALA A 283 1.77 15.15 -16.77
N ASP A 284 1.73 15.29 -15.44
CA ASP A 284 2.34 16.43 -14.73
C ASP A 284 3.86 16.52 -14.90
N TYR A 285 4.50 15.45 -15.35
CA TYR A 285 5.93 15.37 -15.60
C TYR A 285 6.27 15.29 -17.10
N THR A 286 5.33 15.58 -18.00
CA THR A 286 5.52 15.45 -19.46
C THR A 286 6.76 16.18 -19.94
N ASP A 287 6.99 17.42 -19.49
CA ASP A 287 8.16 18.22 -19.90
C ASP A 287 9.47 17.50 -19.57
N ARG A 288 9.55 16.89 -18.37
CA ARG A 288 10.72 16.12 -17.93
C ARG A 288 10.86 14.80 -18.65
N ILE A 289 9.73 14.16 -19.01
CA ILE A 289 9.73 12.94 -19.82
C ILE A 289 10.31 13.22 -21.20
N VAL A 290 9.88 14.31 -21.86
CA VAL A 290 10.39 14.71 -23.18
C VAL A 290 11.86 15.12 -23.11
N GLU A 291 12.26 15.87 -22.08
CA GLU A 291 13.64 16.32 -21.85
C GLU A 291 14.60 15.15 -21.59
N MET A 292 14.23 14.23 -20.69
CA MET A 292 15.14 13.18 -20.20
C MET A 292 15.04 11.85 -20.96
N TYR A 293 13.89 11.55 -21.57
CA TYR A 293 13.61 10.26 -22.21
C TYR A 293 12.90 10.46 -23.57
N PRO A 294 13.64 10.91 -24.61
CA PRO A 294 13.08 11.15 -25.95
C PRO A 294 12.33 9.92 -26.49
N GLY A 295 11.16 10.12 -27.11
CA GLY A 295 10.33 9.04 -27.64
C GLY A 295 9.36 8.39 -26.63
N LEU A 296 9.52 8.65 -25.33
CA LEU A 296 8.67 8.02 -24.30
C LEU A 296 7.26 8.63 -24.24
N ALA A 297 7.13 9.95 -24.43
CA ALA A 297 5.83 10.63 -24.43
C ALA A 297 4.96 10.16 -25.60
N GLU A 298 5.56 10.02 -26.77
CA GLU A 298 4.98 9.51 -28.01
C GLU A 298 4.48 8.08 -27.82
N LYS A 299 5.28 7.23 -27.16
CA LYS A 299 4.88 5.86 -26.80
C LYS A 299 3.67 5.83 -25.84
N ILE A 300 3.62 6.73 -24.86
CA ILE A 300 2.48 6.86 -23.93
C ILE A 300 1.22 7.26 -24.73
N ILE A 301 1.30 8.32 -25.53
CA ILE A 301 0.18 8.81 -26.37
C ILE A 301 -0.34 7.70 -27.29
N LYS A 302 0.56 6.98 -27.97
CA LYS A 302 0.21 5.86 -28.84
C LYS A 302 -0.56 4.77 -28.11
N CYS A 303 -0.11 4.40 -26.91
CA CYS A 303 -0.75 3.38 -26.11
C CYS A 303 -2.14 3.82 -25.62
N ILE A 304 -2.30 5.08 -25.18
CA ILE A 304 -3.60 5.65 -24.79
C ILE A 304 -4.59 5.58 -25.96
N CYS A 305 -4.19 6.05 -27.14
CA CYS A 305 -5.01 5.99 -28.35
C CYS A 305 -5.38 4.56 -28.75
N ALA A 306 -4.42 3.61 -28.69
CA ALA A 306 -4.69 2.20 -28.96
C ALA A 306 -5.72 1.61 -27.97
N CYS A 307 -5.63 1.96 -26.68
CA CYS A 307 -6.59 1.55 -25.66
C CYS A 307 -7.99 2.12 -25.94
N LEU A 308 -8.09 3.41 -26.27
CA LEU A 308 -9.34 4.08 -26.64
C LEU A 308 -9.99 3.47 -27.89
N ALA A 309 -9.19 3.11 -28.90
CA ALA A 309 -9.67 2.39 -30.09
C ALA A 309 -10.30 1.04 -29.70
N GLN A 310 -9.60 0.23 -28.89
CA GLN A 310 -10.12 -1.06 -28.42
C GLN A 310 -11.43 -0.92 -27.63
N ILE A 311 -11.54 0.12 -26.80
CA ILE A 311 -12.76 0.44 -26.06
C ILE A 311 -13.92 0.78 -27.02
N SER A 312 -13.64 1.58 -28.05
CA SER A 312 -14.63 1.99 -29.06
C SER A 312 -15.16 0.79 -29.87
N HIS A 313 -14.29 -0.14 -30.25
CA HIS A 313 -14.68 -1.35 -31.00
C HIS A 313 -15.54 -2.31 -30.16
N ASN A 314 -15.25 -2.50 -28.88
CA ASN A 314 -15.85 -3.56 -28.05
C ASN A 314 -17.27 -3.30 -27.49
N GLY A 315 -17.95 -2.24 -27.93
CA GLY A 315 -19.41 -2.07 -27.73
C GLY A 315 -19.89 -1.79 -26.28
N GLY A 316 -20.29 -0.54 -26.03
CA GLY A 316 -21.43 -0.14 -25.17
C GLY A 316 -21.76 -0.93 -23.89
N ARG A 317 -20.80 -1.18 -22.98
CA ARG A 317 -21.13 -1.47 -21.57
C ARG A 317 -20.82 -0.26 -20.71
N ASP A 318 -21.74 0.08 -19.81
CA ASP A 318 -21.63 1.22 -18.88
C ASP A 318 -20.35 1.24 -18.05
N ASN A 319 -19.79 0.05 -17.80
CA ASN A 319 -18.57 -0.16 -17.03
C ASN A 319 -17.29 0.40 -17.70
N VAL A 320 -17.35 0.83 -18.96
CA VAL A 320 -16.17 1.36 -19.69
C VAL A 320 -16.12 2.89 -19.72
N ARG A 321 -17.22 3.57 -19.38
CA ARG A 321 -17.30 5.05 -19.41
C ARG A 321 -16.27 5.73 -18.49
N PRO A 322 -16.04 5.28 -17.24
CA PRO A 322 -15.03 5.90 -16.37
C PRO A 322 -13.60 5.74 -16.91
N LEU A 323 -13.29 4.59 -17.52
CA LEU A 323 -11.98 4.32 -18.10
C LEU A 323 -11.74 5.19 -19.34
N ALA A 324 -12.72 5.24 -20.25
CA ALA A 324 -12.64 6.09 -21.44
C ALA A 324 -12.46 7.57 -21.07
N GLY A 325 -13.19 8.06 -20.07
CA GLY A 325 -13.03 9.44 -19.58
C GLY A 325 -11.64 9.75 -19.03
N SER A 326 -11.11 8.87 -18.17
CA SER A 326 -9.76 9.01 -17.63
C SER A 326 -8.70 8.99 -18.75
N LEU A 327 -8.86 8.14 -19.76
CA LEU A 327 -7.95 8.06 -20.89
C LEU A 327 -8.02 9.28 -21.83
N LEU A 328 -9.22 9.83 -22.07
CA LEU A 328 -9.38 11.06 -22.83
C LEU A 328 -8.71 12.24 -22.12
N LEU A 329 -8.84 12.30 -20.78
CA LEU A 329 -8.16 13.29 -19.98
C LEU A 329 -6.63 13.11 -20.06
N CYS A 330 -6.12 11.88 -19.93
CA CYS A 330 -4.69 11.60 -20.14
C CYS A 330 -4.22 12.12 -21.50
N LEU A 331 -4.96 11.78 -22.57
CA LEU A 331 -4.60 12.16 -23.93
C LEU A 331 -4.54 13.68 -24.09
N ALA A 332 -5.52 14.40 -23.52
CA ALA A 332 -5.55 15.86 -23.54
C ALA A 332 -4.36 16.47 -22.79
N GLU A 333 -4.11 16.00 -21.57
CA GLU A 333 -3.04 16.52 -20.70
C GLU A 333 -1.64 16.30 -21.31
N PHE A 334 -1.38 15.13 -21.91
CA PHE A 334 -0.13 14.86 -22.62
C PHE A 334 -0.01 15.67 -23.91
N ALA A 335 -1.07 15.77 -24.71
CA ALA A 335 -1.05 16.50 -25.97
C ALA A 335 -0.79 18.01 -25.75
N VAL A 336 -1.43 18.61 -24.74
CA VAL A 336 -1.24 20.02 -24.40
C VAL A 336 0.21 20.29 -24.00
N ARG A 337 0.80 19.45 -23.14
CA ARG A 337 2.18 19.65 -22.66
C ARG A 337 3.25 19.33 -23.71
N CYS A 338 3.03 18.35 -24.58
CA CYS A 338 3.98 18.03 -25.66
C CYS A 338 4.08 19.15 -26.72
N GLY A 339 3.02 19.95 -26.87
CA GLY A 339 2.97 21.04 -27.83
C GLY A 339 2.85 20.58 -29.29
N PRO A 340 2.57 21.53 -30.21
CA PRO A 340 2.30 21.21 -31.61
C PRO A 340 3.53 20.72 -32.37
N THR A 341 4.73 21.13 -31.98
CA THR A 341 5.99 20.75 -32.64
C THR A 341 6.23 19.25 -32.55
N LEU A 342 6.11 18.66 -31.36
CA LEU A 342 6.25 17.21 -31.18
C LEU A 342 5.09 16.45 -31.83
N LEU A 343 3.85 16.95 -31.69
CA LEU A 343 2.66 16.27 -32.23
C LEU A 343 2.59 16.24 -33.76
N MET A 344 3.24 17.19 -34.45
CA MET A 344 3.28 17.29 -35.91
C MET A 344 4.54 16.66 -36.53
N GLN A 345 5.49 16.16 -35.74
CA GLN A 345 6.62 15.41 -36.29
C GLN A 345 6.11 14.16 -37.00
N GLN A 346 6.57 13.96 -38.24
CA GLN A 346 6.29 12.75 -39.00
C GLN A 346 7.13 11.60 -38.45
N GLU A 347 6.48 10.51 -38.09
CA GLU A 347 7.13 9.26 -37.71
C GLU A 347 7.28 8.32 -38.92
N GLN A 348 8.01 7.22 -38.71
CA GLN A 348 8.35 6.20 -39.72
C GLN A 348 7.12 5.57 -40.44
N ASP A 349 5.91 5.68 -39.88
CA ASP A 349 4.64 5.18 -40.44
C ASP A 349 3.81 6.27 -41.19
N GLU A 350 4.41 7.41 -41.53
CA GLU A 350 3.81 8.56 -42.25
C GLU A 350 2.60 9.24 -41.58
N GLN A 351 2.22 8.85 -40.36
CA GLN A 351 1.14 9.47 -39.60
C GLN A 351 1.67 10.27 -38.41
N THR A 352 1.18 11.50 -38.27
CA THR A 352 1.50 12.35 -37.11
C THR A 352 0.69 11.91 -35.88
N LEU A 353 1.23 12.12 -34.68
CA LEU A 353 0.51 11.88 -33.43
C LEU A 353 -0.79 12.70 -33.37
N LEU A 354 -0.76 13.92 -33.92
CA LEU A 354 -1.93 14.78 -34.04
C LEU A 354 -3.05 14.12 -34.85
N LEU A 355 -2.74 13.51 -36.00
CA LEU A 355 -3.72 12.81 -36.84
C LEU A 355 -4.35 11.61 -36.10
N MET A 356 -3.54 10.89 -35.32
CA MET A 356 -3.99 9.75 -34.51
C MET A 356 -4.94 10.19 -33.40
N ILE A 357 -4.62 11.28 -32.70
CA ILE A 357 -5.50 11.91 -31.70
C ILE A 357 -6.83 12.33 -32.33
N PHE A 358 -6.79 13.00 -33.49
CA PHE A 358 -8.01 13.41 -34.19
C PHE A 358 -8.89 12.24 -34.61
N ARG A 359 -8.31 11.14 -35.10
CA ARG A 359 -9.08 9.93 -35.47
C ARG A 359 -9.82 9.33 -34.28
N ILE A 360 -9.18 9.28 -33.11
CA ILE A 360 -9.81 8.78 -31.88
C ILE A 360 -10.95 9.70 -31.44
N LYS A 361 -10.69 11.02 -31.39
CA LYS A 361 -11.69 12.02 -31.00
C LYS A 361 -12.90 12.02 -31.93
N ASN A 362 -12.69 11.84 -33.25
CA ASN A 362 -13.76 11.82 -34.25
C ASN A 362 -14.53 10.49 -34.32
N SER A 363 -14.19 9.49 -33.51
CA SER A 363 -14.95 8.25 -33.48
C SER A 363 -16.31 8.47 -32.79
N LYS A 364 -17.41 8.16 -33.48
CA LYS A 364 -18.80 8.44 -33.04
C LYS A 364 -19.07 8.05 -31.57
N LYS A 365 -18.57 6.88 -31.15
CA LYS A 365 -18.72 6.37 -29.77
C LYS A 365 -17.94 7.16 -28.73
N ILE A 366 -16.75 7.67 -29.05
CA ILE A 366 -15.97 8.50 -28.13
C ILE A 366 -16.64 9.88 -27.96
N ILE A 367 -17.19 10.45 -29.04
CA ILE A 367 -17.98 11.69 -28.99
C ILE A 367 -19.21 11.53 -28.07
N GLU A 368 -19.93 10.41 -28.17
CA GLU A 368 -21.07 10.10 -27.28
C GLU A 368 -20.67 9.91 -25.81
N ILE A 369 -19.46 9.41 -25.55
CA ILE A 369 -18.93 9.24 -24.20
C ILE A 369 -18.48 10.60 -23.63
N ASP A 370 -17.78 11.41 -24.42
CA ASP A 370 -17.25 12.72 -24.04
C ASP A 370 -18.38 13.69 -23.67
N THR A 371 -19.40 13.81 -24.52
CA THR A 371 -20.61 14.64 -24.27
C THR A 371 -21.37 14.30 -23.00
N LYS A 372 -21.28 13.06 -22.51
CA LYS A 372 -21.91 12.62 -21.23
C LYS A 372 -21.02 12.83 -20.02
N ILE A 373 -19.69 12.87 -20.19
CA ILE A 373 -18.72 13.05 -19.10
C ILE A 373 -18.64 14.52 -18.67
N THR A 374 -18.78 15.47 -19.61
CA THR A 374 -18.77 16.92 -19.32
C THR A 374 -19.80 17.33 -18.26
N ASN A 375 -20.88 16.55 -18.09
CA ASN A 375 -21.90 16.77 -17.06
C ASN A 375 -21.54 16.22 -15.65
N LYS A 376 -20.39 15.53 -15.48
CA LYS A 376 -20.03 14.80 -14.24
C LYS A 376 -18.61 15.06 -13.71
N SER A 377 -17.77 15.80 -14.44
CA SER A 377 -16.32 15.96 -14.18
C SER A 377 -15.92 16.68 -12.89
N ILE A 378 -16.86 17.27 -12.14
CA ILE A 378 -16.58 17.98 -10.89
C ILE A 378 -16.15 17.01 -9.75
N ASN A 379 -16.49 15.72 -9.82
CA ASN A 379 -16.30 14.76 -8.73
C ASN A 379 -14.97 13.95 -8.77
N ILE A 380 -14.22 13.99 -9.88
CA ILE A 380 -13.00 13.17 -10.08
C ILE A 380 -11.74 13.89 -9.57
N MET A 381 -11.69 15.21 -9.69
CA MET A 381 -10.63 16.06 -9.11
C MET A 381 -10.54 15.91 -7.58
N GLU A 382 -11.68 15.66 -6.92
CA GLU A 382 -11.79 15.46 -5.47
C GLU A 382 -11.24 14.10 -4.99
N ARG A 383 -11.20 13.09 -5.87
CA ARG A 383 -10.63 11.76 -5.60
C ARG A 383 -9.12 11.68 -5.87
N LEU A 384 -8.65 12.43 -6.86
CA LEU A 384 -7.22 12.56 -7.15
C LEU A 384 -6.52 13.46 -6.11
N SER A 385 -7.21 14.47 -5.59
CA SER A 385 -6.72 15.23 -4.43
C SER A 385 -6.61 14.37 -3.18
N THR A 386 -7.47 13.36 -2.98
CA THR A 386 -7.35 12.42 -1.85
C THR A 386 -6.18 11.45 -2.00
N LEU A 387 -5.88 10.96 -3.20
CA LEU A 387 -4.68 10.14 -3.46
C LEU A 387 -3.38 10.94 -3.33
N ARG A 388 -3.38 12.18 -3.83
CA ARG A 388 -2.30 13.15 -3.64
C ARG A 388 -2.14 13.53 -2.17
N ASN A 389 -3.23 13.71 -1.43
CA ASN A 389 -3.19 13.98 0.00
C ASN A 389 -2.75 12.76 0.80
N LEU A 390 -3.09 11.53 0.42
CA LEU A 390 -2.59 10.32 1.10
C LEU A 390 -1.08 10.14 0.91
N THR A 391 -0.57 10.36 -0.31
CA THR A 391 0.88 10.29 -0.59
C THR A 391 1.64 11.47 -0.01
N LEU A 392 1.08 12.68 -0.04
CA LEU A 392 1.65 13.85 0.61
C LEU A 392 1.54 13.79 2.12
N GLU A 393 0.47 13.25 2.71
CA GLU A 393 0.31 13.11 4.16
C GLU A 393 1.18 11.98 4.71
N LEU A 394 1.44 10.92 3.92
CA LEU A 394 2.49 9.94 4.22
C LEU A 394 3.87 10.58 4.17
N ASN A 395 4.20 11.33 3.11
CA ASN A 395 5.47 12.03 3.00
C ASN A 395 5.62 13.13 4.07
N ASP A 396 4.59 13.92 4.35
CA ASP A 396 4.59 15.01 5.33
C ASP A 396 4.59 14.47 6.76
N ARG A 397 3.91 13.36 7.05
CA ARG A 397 4.00 12.73 8.38
C ARG A 397 5.36 12.09 8.59
N VAL A 398 5.94 11.44 7.58
CA VAL A 398 7.32 10.92 7.64
C VAL A 398 8.32 12.08 7.79
N ILE A 399 8.18 13.16 7.02
CA ILE A 399 9.05 14.35 7.10
C ILE A 399 8.84 15.13 8.41
N ARG A 400 7.61 15.25 8.93
CA ARG A 400 7.32 15.92 10.22
C ARG A 400 7.77 15.10 11.42
N LEU A 401 7.60 13.77 11.39
CA LEU A 401 8.16 12.87 12.41
C LEU A 401 9.70 12.97 12.43
N TRP A 402 10.33 13.12 11.26
CA TRP A 402 11.78 13.30 11.16
C TRP A 402 12.30 14.66 11.63
N ARG A 403 11.53 15.75 11.49
CA ARG A 403 11.92 17.10 11.98
C ARG A 403 11.86 17.24 13.51
N HIS A 404 11.28 16.28 14.23
CA HIS A 404 11.17 16.32 15.70
C HIS A 404 12.12 15.37 16.43
N PHE A 405 13.02 14.69 15.72
CA PHE A 405 14.16 14.02 16.34
C PHE A 405 15.36 14.96 16.38
N PRO A 406 15.84 15.38 17.57
CA PRO A 406 17.16 15.97 17.67
C PRO A 406 18.16 14.87 17.32
N PHE A 407 18.84 15.01 16.19
CA PHE A 407 20.10 14.32 15.96
C PHE A 407 21.12 14.88 16.96
N GLN A 408 21.26 14.19 18.10
CA GLN A 408 22.46 14.22 18.94
C GLN A 408 22.93 12.79 19.15
#